data_AF-A0A7U9EU83-F1
#
_entry.id   AF-A0A7U9EU83-F1
#
_cell.length_a   1.000
_cell.length_b   1.000
_cell.length_c   1.000
_cell.angle_alpha   90.00
_cell.angle_beta   90.00
_cell.angle_gamma   90.00
#
_symmetry.space_group_name_H-M   'P 1'
#
loop_
_entity.id
_entity.type
_entity.pdbx_description
1 polymer ?
#
loop_
_entity_poly.entity_id
_entity_poly.type
_entity_poly.pdbx_seq_one_letter_code
_entity_poly.pdbx_strand_id
1 'polypeptide(L)'
;MDELLKKFEQVHIHTEDEVRAITAGHGIFIIKGDKETGYFDVELEAGDVISVPEGNPHYFTLMDDRRVVAVRLFIDPSGWVAHPYEEKEEAVQ
;
A
#
# COMPACT_ATOMS: atom_id res chain seq x y z
N MET A 1 9.04 -15.53 -8.59
CA MET A 1 8.76 -14.82 -7.33
C MET A 1 9.08 -13.34 -7.47
N ASP A 2 10.24 -13.00 -8.04
CA ASP A 2 10.73 -11.61 -8.11
C ASP A 2 9.87 -10.67 -8.97
N GLU A 3 9.25 -11.17 -10.05
CA GLU A 3 8.35 -10.34 -10.87
C GLU A 3 7.04 -9.96 -10.17
N LEU A 4 6.57 -10.78 -9.22
CA LEU A 4 5.35 -10.47 -8.47
C LEU A 4 5.66 -9.42 -7.39
N LEU A 5 6.82 -9.53 -6.74
CA LEU A 5 7.31 -8.54 -5.78
C LEU A 5 7.48 -7.16 -6.43
N LYS A 6 8.07 -7.10 -7.63
CA LYS A 6 8.19 -5.86 -8.41
C LYS A 6 6.86 -5.17 -8.73
N LYS A 7 5.75 -5.91 -8.84
CA LYS A 7 4.43 -5.31 -9.05
C LYS A 7 3.89 -4.64 -7.78
N PHE A 8 4.18 -5.20 -6.62
CA PHE A 8 3.77 -4.62 -5.34
C PHE A 8 4.64 -3.43 -4.92
N GLU A 9 5.85 -3.31 -5.46
CA GLU A 9 6.76 -2.16 -5.29
C GLU A 9 6.42 -0.96 -6.18
N GLN A 10 5.40 -1.07 -7.05
CA GLN A 10 4.94 0.07 -7.85
C GLN A 10 3.96 0.91 -7.05
N VAL A 11 4.25 2.20 -6.93
CA VAL A 11 3.35 3.18 -6.31
C VAL A 11 2.04 3.24 -7.10
N HIS A 12 0.93 3.04 -6.40
CA HIS A 12 -0.40 3.07 -6.97
C HIS A 12 -1.38 3.79 -6.05
N ILE A 13 -2.55 4.07 -6.60
CA ILE A 13 -3.71 4.58 -5.88
C ILE A 13 -4.90 3.65 -6.10
N HIS A 14 -5.82 3.64 -5.13
CA HIS A 14 -7.13 3.03 -5.25
C HIS A 14 -8.21 4.12 -5.29
N THR A 15 -9.32 3.85 -5.97
CA THR A 15 -10.51 4.73 -6.01
C THR A 15 -11.49 4.42 -4.87
N GLU A 16 -11.09 3.57 -3.94
CA GLU A 16 -11.78 3.25 -2.70
C GLU A 16 -10.72 3.07 -1.61
N ASP A 17 -11.15 3.06 -0.35
CA ASP A 17 -10.26 2.78 0.78
C ASP A 17 -9.70 1.35 0.69
N GLU A 18 -8.38 1.21 0.78
CA GLU A 18 -7.74 -0.08 0.93
C GLU A 18 -7.73 -0.50 2.40
N VAL A 19 -8.55 -1.50 2.74
CA VAL A 19 -8.58 -2.07 4.08
C VAL A 19 -7.96 -3.48 4.09
N ARG A 20 -7.03 -3.69 5.03
CA ARG A 20 -6.35 -4.97 5.26
C ARG A 20 -6.37 -5.33 6.73
N ALA A 21 -6.71 -6.58 7.04
CA ALA A 21 -6.51 -7.17 8.36
C ALA A 21 -5.43 -8.25 8.26
N ILE A 22 -4.35 -8.10 9.02
CA ILE A 22 -3.22 -9.03 9.00
C ILE A 22 -3.50 -10.18 9.96
N THR A 23 -3.45 -11.42 9.45
CA THR A 23 -3.77 -12.62 10.22
C THR A 23 -2.53 -13.44 10.57
N ALA A 24 -1.42 -13.26 9.84
CA ALA A 24 -0.12 -13.88 10.14
C ALA A 24 1.02 -13.16 9.41
N GLY A 25 2.23 -13.25 9.96
CA GLY A 25 3.44 -12.71 9.33
C GLY A 25 3.55 -11.19 9.41
N HIS A 26 4.42 -10.62 8.58
CA HIS A 26 4.84 -9.23 8.64
C HIS A 26 4.89 -8.58 7.26
N GLY A 27 4.57 -7.29 7.19
CA GLY A 27 4.64 -6.51 5.96
C GLY A 27 4.77 -5.01 6.23
N ILE A 28 5.08 -4.26 5.19
CA ILE A 28 5.26 -2.81 5.26
C ILE A 28 4.40 -2.15 4.19
N PHE A 29 3.56 -1.20 4.61
CA PHE A 29 2.93 -0.24 3.72
C PHE A 29 3.76 1.03 3.69
N ILE A 30 4.16 1.46 2.50
CA ILE A 30 4.85 2.73 2.30
C ILE A 30 3.84 3.70 1.71
N ILE A 31 3.52 4.76 2.46
CA ILE A 31 2.44 5.70 2.14
C ILE A 31 3.03 7.09 1.93
N LYS A 32 2.56 7.78 0.89
CA LYS A 32 2.91 9.19 0.66
C LYS A 32 2.10 10.10 1.58
N GLY A 33 2.77 10.79 2.48
CA GLY A 33 2.23 11.86 3.32
C GLY A 33 2.19 13.21 2.60
N ASP A 34 2.10 14.29 3.38
CA ASP A 34 2.20 15.65 2.86
C ASP A 34 3.63 16.01 2.40
N LYS A 35 3.80 17.22 1.85
CA LYS A 35 5.10 17.69 1.33
C LYS A 35 6.21 17.72 2.38
N GLU A 36 5.88 17.89 3.66
CA GLU A 36 6.87 17.98 4.74
C GLU A 36 7.26 16.59 5.25
N THR A 37 6.30 15.67 5.29
CA THR A 37 6.46 14.30 5.79
C THR A 37 7.11 13.40 4.73
N GLY A 38 6.79 13.59 3.45
CA GLY A 38 7.26 12.71 2.38
C GLY A 38 6.67 11.30 2.50
N TYR A 39 7.45 10.28 2.15
CA TYR A 39 7.05 8.88 2.33
C TYR A 39 7.36 8.39 3.74
N PHE A 40 6.45 7.59 4.30
CA PHE A 40 6.65 6.94 5.59
C PHE A 40 6.21 5.48 5.55
N ASP A 41 6.83 4.69 6.41
CA ASP A 41 6.65 3.25 6.49
C ASP A 41 5.69 2.90 7.64
N VAL A 42 4.74 2.01 7.37
CA VAL A 42 3.81 1.44 8.33
C VAL A 42 4.06 -0.05 8.37
N GLU A 43 4.78 -0.49 9.40
CA GLU A 43 4.99 -1.91 9.69
C GLU A 43 3.72 -2.52 10.30
N LEU A 44 3.36 -3.71 9.82
CA LEU A 44 2.19 -4.44 10.28
C LEU A 44 2.54 -5.87 10.68
N GLU A 45 1.89 -6.35 11.73
CA GLU A 45 1.99 -7.72 12.22
C GLU A 45 0.60 -8.36 12.44
N ALA A 46 0.58 -9.64 12.79
CA ALA A 46 -0.66 -10.38 13.02
C ALA A 46 -1.51 -9.74 14.12
N GLY A 47 -2.74 -9.35 13.77
CA GLY A 47 -3.67 -8.64 14.65
C GLY A 47 -3.94 -7.21 14.21
N ASP A 48 -3.07 -6.64 13.37
CA ASP A 48 -3.23 -5.27 12.90
C ASP A 48 -4.28 -5.13 11.81
N VAL A 49 -4.92 -3.96 11.79
CA VAL A 49 -5.83 -3.53 10.74
C VAL A 49 -5.38 -2.17 10.24
N ILE A 50 -5.19 -2.06 8.93
CA ILE A 50 -4.86 -0.79 8.27
C ILE A 50 -5.99 -0.40 7.30
N SER A 51 -6.24 0.90 7.20
CA SER A 51 -7.10 1.53 6.20
C SER A 51 -6.31 2.64 5.52
N VAL A 52 -5.99 2.48 4.24
CA VAL A 52 -5.37 3.52 3.41
C VAL A 52 -6.48 4.22 2.64
N PRO A 53 -6.72 5.53 2.84
CA PRO A 53 -7.81 6.22 2.17
C PRO A 53 -7.66 6.24 0.65
N GLU A 54 -8.78 6.35 -0.06
CA GLU A 54 -8.79 6.50 -1.52
C GLU A 54 -7.89 7.66 -2.00
N GLY A 55 -7.26 7.49 -3.16
CA GLY A 55 -6.42 8.52 -3.77
C GLY A 55 -5.04 8.72 -3.11
N ASN A 56 -4.75 8.11 -1.96
CA ASN A 56 -3.42 8.17 -1.34
C ASN A 56 -2.42 7.27 -2.08
N PRO A 57 -1.29 7.82 -2.59
CA PRO A 57 -0.25 7.02 -3.22
C PRO A 57 0.44 6.12 -2.20
N HIS A 58 0.46 4.82 -2.46
CA HIS A 58 1.10 3.85 -1.59
C HIS A 58 1.60 2.64 -2.37
N TYR A 59 2.42 1.82 -1.70
CA TYR A 59 2.80 0.50 -2.17
C TYR A 59 3.06 -0.43 -0.99
N PHE A 60 3.09 -1.73 -1.25
CA PHE A 60 3.25 -2.74 -0.21
C PHE A 60 4.48 -3.58 -0.48
N THR A 61 5.28 -3.86 0.55
CA THR A 61 6.40 -4.79 0.45
C THR A 61 6.46 -5.74 1.63
N LEU A 62 7.19 -6.84 1.44
CA LEU A 62 7.40 -7.85 2.47
C LEU A 62 8.68 -7.51 3.25
N MET A 63 8.68 -7.85 4.54
CA MET A 63 9.90 -7.87 5.34
C MET A 63 10.78 -9.08 4.98
N ASP A 64 11.95 -9.19 5.63
CA ASP A 64 12.96 -10.23 5.39
C ASP A 64 12.42 -11.66 5.52
N ASP A 65 11.39 -11.87 6.35
CA ASP A 65 10.75 -13.17 6.54
C ASP A 65 9.85 -13.60 5.36
N ARG A 66 9.54 -12.65 4.45
CA ARG A 66 8.79 -12.82 3.20
C ARG A 66 7.46 -13.55 3.36
N ARG A 67 6.80 -13.36 4.50
CA ARG A 67 5.53 -14.02 4.80
C ARG A 67 4.55 -13.02 5.38
N VAL A 68 3.41 -12.88 4.70
CA VAL A 68 2.25 -12.15 5.21
C VAL A 68 0.99 -12.87 4.78
N VAL A 69 0.00 -12.92 5.65
CA VAL A 69 -1.37 -13.34 5.34
C VAL A 69 -2.28 -12.19 5.71
N ALA A 70 -2.98 -11.65 4.72
CA ALA A 70 -3.88 -10.52 4.89
C ALA A 70 -5.28 -10.86 4.35
N VAL A 71 -6.30 -10.53 5.13
CA VAL A 71 -7.69 -10.49 4.67
C VAL A 71 -7.92 -9.13 4.03
N ARG A 72 -8.49 -9.15 2.83
CA ARG A 72 -8.85 -7.95 2.08
C ARG A 72 -10.31 -7.64 2.32
N LEU A 73 -10.62 -6.42 2.78
CA LEU A 73 -12.00 -5.95 2.91
C LEU A 73 -12.26 -4.90 1.82
N PHE A 74 -13.38 -5.03 1.13
CA PHE A 74 -13.82 -4.11 0.08
C PHE A 74 -15.31 -3.82 0.25
N ILE A 75 -15.74 -2.60 -0.10
CA ILE A 75 -17.17 -2.24 -0.14
C ILE A 75 -17.75 -2.76 -1.46
N ASP A 76 -17.08 -2.53 -2.57
CA ASP A 76 -17.43 -3.05 -3.89
C ASP A 76 -16.34 -4.01 -4.44
N PRO A 77 -16.69 -5.06 -5.20
CA PRO A 77 -15.72 -5.95 -5.84
C PRO A 77 -14.77 -5.27 -6.83
N SER A 78 -15.00 -4.01 -7.23
CA SER A 78 -14.10 -3.22 -8.07
C SER A 78 -13.03 -2.44 -7.27
N GLY A 79 -13.20 -2.28 -5.95
CA GLY A 79 -12.30 -1.51 -5.09
C GLY A 79 -10.85 -2.05 -5.00
N TRP A 80 -10.58 -3.27 -5.47
CA TRP A 80 -9.22 -3.82 -5.51
C TRP A 80 -8.40 -3.38 -6.74
N VAL A 81 -8.99 -2.67 -7.69
CA VAL A 81 -8.30 -2.23 -8.91
C VAL A 81 -7.29 -1.15 -8.55
N ALA A 82 -6.01 -1.42 -8.80
CA ALA A 82 -4.92 -0.47 -8.60
C ALA A 82 -4.69 0.37 -9.86
N HIS A 83 -4.52 1.67 -9.68
CA HIS A 83 -4.16 2.61 -10.74
C HIS A 83 -2.71 3.08 -10.55
N PRO A 84 -1.83 2.97 -11.56
CA PRO A 84 -0.47 3.48 -11.46
C PRO A 84 -0.45 4.96 -11.08
N TYR A 85 0.40 5.31 -10.12
CA TYR A 85 0.62 6.70 -9.75
C TYR A 85 1.86 7.23 -10.47
N GLU A 86 1.66 8.19 -11.38
CA GLU A 86 2.76 8.97 -11.96
C GLU A 86 2.98 10.21 -11.11
N GLU A 87 4.13 10.26 -10.43
CA GLU A 87 4.55 11.47 -9.74
C GLU A 87 4.83 12.56 -10.78
N LYS A 88 3.91 13.53 -10.87
CA LYS A 88 4.17 14.72 -11.67
C LYS A 88 5.21 15.53 -10.89
N GLU A 89 6.40 15.69 -11.46
CA GLU A 89 7.34 16.72 -11.02
C GLU A 89 6.57 18.05 -11.07
N GLU A 90 6.18 18.56 -9.89
CA GLU A 90 5.73 19.93 -9.79
C GLU A 90 6.94 20.79 -10.13
N ALA A 91 6.96 21.34 -11.34
CA ALA A 91 7.95 22.31 -11.75
C ALA A 91 8.03 23.38 -10.66
N VAL A 92 9.19 23.44 -9.99
CA VAL A 92 9.54 24.54 -9.10
C VAL A 92 9.51 25.81 -9.95
N GLN A 93 8.46 26.60 -9.81
CA GLN A 93 8.36 27.94 -10.42
C GLN A 93 9.27 28.92 -9.69
#